data_AF-A0A9P8MYT0-F1
#
_entry.id   AF-A0A9P8MYT0-F1
#
_cell.length_a   1.000
_cell.length_b   1.000
_cell.length_c   1.000
_cell.angle_alpha   90.00
_cell.angle_beta   90.00
_cell.angle_gamma   90.00
#
_symmetry.space_group_name_H-M   'P 1'
#
loop_
_entity.id
_entity.type
_entity.pdbx_description
1 polymer ?
#
loop_
_entity_poly.entity_id
_entity_poly.type
_entity_poly.pdbx_seq_one_letter_code
_entity_poly.pdbx_strand_id
1 'polypeptide(L)'
;MDLNQDLVPVAADCAEAEATSDMVDYTFAVFALEVLSSAGVTTGSDSQGPSNAQLPRSIAIFLGNAMQRWPLDRGDLEAATLKLAINTTNTEHGAAAFANADLLSLLADRIGSGYRMVQNAIGSGPLEGDFYDELVLLLGVMINIVEHSPPARASVRDEALDGLVALWHGNRQTVSEVSVALGYLAVLLGYLCLTTRGRERIKARFGNGEGIQSLVGSIRDFVAMYKTVDSKVHELEALVNELRSHDARGK
;
A
#
# COMPACT_ATOMS: atom_id res chain seq x y z
N MET A 1 -22.80 9.72 24.26
CA MET A 1 -22.44 8.49 23.56
C MET A 1 -21.29 8.87 22.65
N ASP A 2 -20.08 8.45 23.01
CA ASP A 2 -18.90 8.74 22.21
C ASP A 2 -18.79 7.61 21.17
N LEU A 3 -19.24 7.90 19.95
CA LEU A 3 -19.32 6.92 18.87
C LEU A 3 -17.97 6.21 18.63
N ASN A 4 -16.84 6.89 18.92
CA ASN A 4 -15.51 6.31 18.83
C ASN A 4 -15.26 5.24 19.91
N GLN A 5 -15.72 5.45 21.14
CA GLN A 5 -15.52 4.48 22.23
C GLN A 5 -16.36 3.22 22.03
N ASP A 6 -17.50 3.33 21.34
CA ASP A 6 -18.39 2.21 21.08
C ASP A 6 -17.97 1.42 19.81
N LEU A 7 -17.34 2.06 18.82
CA LEU A 7 -16.95 1.39 17.57
C LEU A 7 -15.64 0.61 17.66
N VAL A 8 -14.68 1.01 18.50
CA VAL A 8 -13.39 0.29 18.63
C VAL A 8 -13.58 -1.15 19.14
N PRO A 9 -14.38 -1.41 20.19
CA PRO A 9 -14.69 -2.78 20.62
C PRO A 9 -15.41 -3.59 19.54
N VAL A 10 -16.40 -3.01 18.87
CA VAL A 10 -17.15 -3.69 17.79
C VAL A 10 -16.22 -4.07 16.63
N ALA A 11 -15.31 -3.18 16.24
CA ALA A 11 -14.33 -3.45 15.20
C ALA A 11 -13.32 -4.53 15.62
N ALA A 12 -12.95 -4.59 16.90
CA ALA A 12 -12.11 -5.66 17.42
C ALA A 12 -12.83 -7.01 17.41
N ASP A 13 -14.06 -7.06 17.90
CA ASP A 13 -14.88 -8.28 17.92
C ASP A 13 -15.10 -8.80 16.48
N CYS A 14 -15.39 -7.90 15.53
CA CYS A 14 -15.52 -8.28 14.12
C CYS A 14 -14.21 -8.81 13.51
N ALA A 15 -13.06 -8.30 13.95
CA ALA A 15 -11.75 -8.73 13.44
C ALA A 15 -11.31 -10.07 14.04
N GLU A 16 -11.73 -10.38 15.26
CA GLU A 16 -11.40 -11.63 15.97
C GLU A 16 -12.39 -12.77 15.68
N ALA A 17 -13.61 -12.44 15.23
CA ALA A 17 -14.62 -13.44 14.92
C ALA A 17 -14.24 -14.30 13.70
N GLU A 18 -14.02 -15.60 13.93
CA GLU A 18 -13.92 -16.59 12.86
C GLU A 18 -15.28 -16.73 12.16
N ALA A 19 -15.42 -16.08 11.00
CA ALA A 19 -16.46 -16.25 9.97
C ALA A 19 -17.95 -16.17 10.41
N THR A 20 -18.24 -15.79 11.65
CA THR A 20 -19.58 -15.80 12.25
C THR A 20 -19.96 -14.51 12.97
N SER A 21 -19.18 -13.43 12.82
CA SER A 21 -19.72 -12.09 13.08
C SER A 21 -20.78 -11.79 12.02
N ASP A 22 -21.94 -11.27 12.43
CA ASP A 22 -22.98 -10.86 11.50
C ASP A 22 -22.34 -9.93 10.46
N MET A 23 -22.39 -10.32 9.18
CA MET A 23 -21.83 -9.53 8.07
C MET A 23 -22.29 -8.07 8.13
N VAL A 24 -23.48 -7.84 8.70
CA VAL A 24 -24.05 -6.52 9.00
C VAL A 24 -23.19 -5.71 9.97
N ASP A 25 -22.71 -6.27 11.07
CA ASP A 25 -21.89 -5.57 12.06
C ASP A 25 -20.51 -5.24 11.50
N TYR A 26 -19.91 -6.16 10.73
CA TYR A 26 -18.66 -5.91 10.01
C TYR A 26 -18.80 -4.78 8.98
N THR A 27 -19.81 -4.87 8.11
CA THR A 27 -20.08 -3.86 7.09
C THR A 27 -20.39 -2.51 7.72
N PHE A 28 -21.20 -2.48 8.78
CA PHE A 28 -21.51 -1.26 9.52
C PHE A 28 -20.25 -0.65 10.16
N ALA A 29 -19.43 -1.45 10.83
CA ALA A 29 -18.20 -0.99 11.46
C ALA A 29 -17.24 -0.36 10.44
N VAL A 30 -17.03 -1.00 9.28
CA VAL A 30 -16.16 -0.46 8.23
C VAL A 30 -16.67 0.89 7.71
N PHE A 31 -17.95 1.00 7.37
CA PHE A 31 -18.50 2.25 6.86
C PHE A 31 -18.53 3.36 7.92
N ALA A 32 -18.89 3.05 9.16
CA ALA A 32 -18.88 4.03 10.24
C ALA A 32 -17.46 4.56 10.50
N LEU A 33 -16.46 3.67 10.51
CA LEU A 33 -15.06 4.05 10.67
C LEU A 33 -14.53 4.84 9.47
N GLU A 34 -14.91 4.49 8.24
CA GLU A 34 -14.53 5.24 7.04
C GLU A 34 -15.07 6.67 7.09
N VAL A 35 -16.35 6.85 7.44
CA VAL A 35 -16.96 8.18 7.56
C VAL A 35 -16.24 9.03 8.62
N LEU A 36 -15.92 8.44 9.77
CA LEU A 36 -15.19 9.13 10.85
C LEU A 36 -13.76 9.49 10.44
N SER A 37 -13.07 8.56 9.78
CA SER A 37 -11.71 8.76 9.27
C SER A 37 -11.66 9.88 8.23
N SER A 38 -12.61 9.89 7.28
CA SER A 38 -12.75 10.92 6.24
C SER A 38 -13.13 12.29 6.80
N ALA A 39 -13.83 12.34 7.94
CA ALA A 39 -14.15 13.59 8.65
C ALA A 39 -12.97 14.14 9.49
N GLY A 40 -11.81 13.47 9.51
CA GLY A 40 -10.65 13.87 10.31
C GLY A 40 -10.85 13.67 11.81
N VAL A 41 -11.81 12.82 12.21
CA VAL A 41 -12.05 12.49 13.62
C VAL A 41 -11.00 11.46 14.04
N THR A 42 -10.00 11.91 14.79
CA THR A 42 -8.99 11.00 15.35
C THR A 42 -9.58 10.24 16.54
N THR A 43 -9.64 8.91 16.42
CA THR A 43 -10.00 8.00 17.51
C THR A 43 -8.80 7.85 18.45
N GLY A 44 -8.56 8.83 19.32
CA GLY A 44 -7.58 8.69 20.40
C GLY A 44 -6.94 10.00 20.85
N SER A 45 -7.33 10.46 22.03
CA SER A 45 -6.64 11.48 22.82
C SER A 45 -5.28 10.96 23.32
N ASP A 46 -4.18 11.63 22.95
CA ASP A 46 -2.86 11.86 23.60
C ASP A 46 -2.35 10.97 24.77
N SER A 47 -2.81 9.74 24.91
CA SER A 47 -2.40 8.81 25.97
C SER A 47 -2.05 7.48 25.33
N GLN A 48 -0.77 7.10 25.42
CA GLN A 48 -0.19 5.86 24.88
C GLN A 48 -0.74 4.62 25.63
N GLY A 49 -2.02 4.32 25.46
CA GLY A 49 -2.69 3.16 26.03
C GLY A 49 -2.84 2.01 25.01
N PRO A 50 -2.99 0.75 25.48
CA PRO A 50 -3.19 -0.43 24.63
C PRO A 50 -4.44 -0.35 23.72
N SER A 51 -5.44 0.46 24.07
CA SER A 51 -6.65 0.69 23.26
C SER A 51 -6.39 1.42 21.93
N ASN A 52 -5.32 2.24 21.83
CA ASN A 52 -5.04 2.98 20.59
C ASN A 52 -4.46 2.10 19.48
N ALA A 53 -3.87 0.96 19.82
CA ALA A 53 -3.31 0.01 18.85
C ALA A 53 -4.36 -1.00 18.33
N GLN A 54 -5.52 -1.08 18.98
CA GLN A 54 -6.55 -2.07 18.66
C GLN A 54 -7.25 -1.76 17.34
N LEU A 55 -7.63 -0.50 17.14
CA LEU A 55 -8.32 -0.09 15.92
C LEU A 55 -7.46 -0.25 14.65
N PRO A 56 -6.20 0.24 14.60
CA PRO A 56 -5.33 -0.01 13.44
C PRO A 56 -5.13 -1.50 13.14
N ARG A 57 -5.10 -2.35 14.17
CA ARG A 57 -5.02 -3.80 14.01
C ARG A 57 -6.28 -4.39 13.39
N SER A 58 -7.47 -3.99 13.84
CA SER A 58 -8.74 -4.40 13.24
C SER A 58 -8.80 -4.01 11.75
N ILE A 59 -8.37 -2.79 11.43
CA ILE A 59 -8.36 -2.30 10.04
C ILE A 59 -7.37 -3.12 9.18
N ALA A 60 -6.21 -3.50 9.72
CA ALA A 60 -5.28 -4.39 9.02
C ALA A 60 -5.88 -5.76 8.72
N ILE A 61 -6.67 -6.32 9.65
CA ILE A 61 -7.42 -7.57 9.45
C ILE A 61 -8.51 -7.40 8.39
N PHE A 62 -9.29 -6.31 8.46
CA PHE A 62 -10.32 -6.00 7.47
C PHE A 62 -9.73 -5.87 6.07
N LEU A 63 -8.60 -5.18 5.94
CA LEU A 63 -7.86 -5.08 4.68
C LEU A 63 -7.43 -6.46 4.19
N GLY A 64 -6.87 -7.30 5.07
CA GLY A 64 -6.50 -8.67 4.73
C GLY A 64 -7.68 -9.45 4.15
N ASN A 65 -8.85 -9.38 4.78
CA ASN A 65 -10.07 -10.06 4.35
C ASN A 65 -10.58 -9.54 2.99
N ALA A 66 -10.67 -8.21 2.82
CA ALA A 66 -11.05 -7.59 1.55
C ALA A 66 -10.12 -8.04 0.41
N MET A 67 -8.81 -8.07 0.68
CA MET A 67 -7.80 -8.44 -0.30
C MET A 67 -7.78 -9.93 -0.63
N GLN A 68 -8.38 -10.82 0.17
CA GLN A 68 -8.48 -12.23 -0.20
C GLN A 68 -9.30 -12.44 -1.48
N ARG A 69 -10.33 -11.62 -1.72
CA ARG A 69 -11.24 -11.78 -2.88
C ARG A 69 -10.95 -10.80 -4.02
N TRP A 70 -10.37 -9.65 -3.71
CA TRP A 70 -9.89 -8.71 -4.73
C TRP A 70 -8.83 -9.38 -5.63
N PRO A 71 -8.77 -9.13 -6.95
CA PRO A 71 -9.60 -8.21 -7.74
C PRO A 71 -10.91 -8.80 -8.29
N LEU A 72 -11.20 -10.07 -8.01
CA LEU A 72 -12.34 -10.79 -8.62
C LEU A 72 -13.68 -10.40 -8.00
N ASP A 73 -13.66 -10.03 -6.72
CA ASP A 73 -14.82 -9.54 -6.01
C ASP A 73 -14.54 -8.13 -5.50
N ARG A 74 -15.38 -7.20 -5.91
CA ARG A 74 -15.26 -5.77 -5.59
C ARG A 74 -16.63 -5.23 -5.23
N GLY A 75 -16.64 -4.25 -4.36
CA GLY A 75 -17.83 -3.55 -3.94
C GLY A 75 -17.49 -2.38 -3.02
N ASP A 76 -18.52 -1.72 -2.54
CA ASP A 76 -18.39 -0.54 -1.68
C ASP A 76 -17.63 -0.85 -0.38
N LEU A 77 -17.73 -2.08 0.12
CA LEU A 77 -17.08 -2.50 1.36
C LEU A 77 -15.56 -2.63 1.20
N GLU A 78 -15.09 -3.26 0.13
CA GLU A 78 -13.67 -3.37 -0.21
C GLU A 78 -13.08 -1.98 -0.47
N ALA A 79 -13.80 -1.12 -1.20
CA ALA A 79 -13.40 0.26 -1.46
C ALA A 79 -13.31 1.09 -0.17
N ALA A 80 -14.30 0.99 0.73
CA ALA A 80 -14.29 1.65 2.03
C ALA A 80 -13.14 1.14 2.91
N THR A 81 -12.86 -0.17 2.87
CA THR A 81 -11.75 -0.77 3.61
C THR A 81 -10.40 -0.24 3.13
N LEU A 82 -10.20 -0.11 1.82
CA LEU A 82 -8.98 0.49 1.24
C LEU A 82 -8.82 1.97 1.64
N LYS A 83 -9.91 2.74 1.62
CA LYS A 83 -9.91 4.16 2.06
C LYS A 83 -9.57 4.28 3.55
N LEU A 84 -10.13 3.42 4.38
CA LEU A 84 -9.84 3.38 5.80
C LEU A 84 -8.37 2.99 6.06
N ALA A 85 -7.86 2.02 5.32
CA ALA A 85 -6.46 1.60 5.41
C ALA A 85 -5.49 2.71 4.99
N ILE A 86 -5.75 3.45 3.90
CA ILE A 86 -4.83 4.52 3.47
C ILE A 86 -4.77 5.64 4.51
N ASN A 87 -5.92 6.02 5.07
CA ASN A 87 -5.98 7.06 6.09
C ASN A 87 -5.29 6.62 7.39
N THR A 88 -5.47 5.36 7.79
CA THR A 88 -4.85 4.82 9.00
C THR A 88 -3.32 4.74 8.85
N THR A 89 -2.85 4.33 7.69
CA THR A 89 -1.41 4.13 7.42
C THR A 89 -0.63 5.42 7.17
N ASN A 90 -1.29 6.58 7.05
CA ASN A 90 -0.64 7.91 6.92
C ASN A 90 0.18 8.33 8.15
N THR A 91 0.21 7.54 9.23
CA THR A 91 0.99 7.82 10.44
C THR A 91 1.90 6.63 10.78
N GLU A 92 3.03 6.89 11.43
CA GLU A 92 3.95 5.84 11.89
C GLU A 92 3.26 4.81 12.79
N HIS A 93 2.44 5.27 13.73
CA HIS A 93 1.71 4.39 14.63
C HIS A 93 0.70 3.50 13.90
N GLY A 94 -0.08 4.08 12.98
CA GLY A 94 -1.05 3.33 12.21
C GLY A 94 -0.40 2.33 11.26
N ALA A 95 0.64 2.75 10.53
CA ALA A 95 1.42 1.89 9.64
C ALA A 95 2.06 0.68 10.36
N ALA A 96 2.51 0.86 11.60
CA ALA A 96 3.11 -0.22 12.39
C ALA A 96 2.16 -1.41 12.60
N ALA A 97 0.84 -1.19 12.65
CA ALA A 97 -0.15 -2.27 12.80
C ALA A 97 -0.27 -3.17 11.57
N PHE A 98 0.19 -2.70 10.40
CA PHE A 98 0.14 -3.42 9.13
C PHE A 98 1.48 -4.12 8.79
N ALA A 99 2.49 -4.03 9.67
CA ALA A 99 3.81 -4.63 9.49
C ALA A 99 3.81 -6.17 9.67
N ASN A 100 2.97 -6.85 8.89
CA ASN A 100 2.80 -8.30 8.89
C ASN A 100 3.20 -8.87 7.53
N ALA A 101 4.06 -9.90 7.54
CA ALA A 101 4.62 -10.48 6.32
C ALA A 101 3.56 -11.15 5.41
N ASP A 102 2.54 -11.78 5.98
CA ASP A 102 1.45 -12.41 5.22
C ASP A 102 0.60 -11.35 4.52
N LEU A 103 0.20 -10.31 5.26
CA LEU A 103 -0.55 -9.20 4.69
C LEU A 103 0.24 -8.51 3.57
N LEU A 104 1.50 -8.16 3.82
CA LEU A 104 2.34 -7.50 2.81
C LEU A 104 2.55 -8.36 1.55
N SER A 105 2.66 -9.68 1.71
CA SER A 105 2.76 -10.59 0.57
C SER A 105 1.45 -10.66 -0.20
N LEU A 106 0.30 -10.72 0.49
CA LEU A 106 -1.02 -10.67 -0.12
C LEU A 106 -1.21 -9.37 -0.92
N LEU A 107 -0.86 -8.21 -0.35
CA LEU A 107 -0.96 -6.92 -1.04
C LEU A 107 -0.09 -6.90 -2.30
N ALA A 108 1.15 -7.41 -2.24
CA ALA A 108 2.04 -7.50 -3.40
C ALA A 108 1.45 -8.40 -4.51
N ASP A 109 0.90 -9.57 -4.15
CA ASP A 109 0.26 -10.48 -5.09
C ASP A 109 -1.00 -9.87 -5.72
N ARG A 110 -1.75 -9.08 -4.94
CA ARG A 110 -2.89 -8.31 -5.44
C ARG A 110 -2.44 -7.23 -6.40
N ILE A 111 -1.46 -6.40 -6.06
CA ILE A 111 -0.88 -5.43 -7.00
C ILE A 111 -0.50 -6.12 -8.32
N GLY A 112 0.23 -7.24 -8.28
CA GLY A 112 0.59 -7.99 -9.49
C GLY A 112 -0.61 -8.48 -10.30
N SER A 113 -1.68 -8.92 -9.64
CA SER A 113 -2.92 -9.34 -10.30
C SER A 113 -3.69 -8.17 -10.91
N GLY A 114 -3.75 -7.04 -10.19
CA GLY A 114 -4.38 -5.81 -10.65
C GLY A 114 -3.74 -5.27 -11.92
N TYR A 115 -2.41 -5.23 -11.96
CA TYR A 115 -1.67 -4.83 -13.16
C TYR A 115 -1.98 -5.72 -14.36
N ARG A 116 -2.00 -7.05 -14.18
CA ARG A 116 -2.35 -7.97 -15.28
C ARG A 116 -3.75 -7.70 -15.80
N MET A 117 -4.71 -7.37 -14.93
CA MET A 117 -6.06 -6.99 -15.38
C MET A 117 -6.06 -5.68 -16.16
N VAL A 118 -5.36 -4.65 -15.69
CA VAL A 118 -5.19 -3.38 -16.43
C VAL A 118 -4.55 -3.64 -17.80
N GLN A 119 -3.47 -4.41 -17.85
CA GLN A 119 -2.80 -4.75 -19.11
C GLN A 119 -3.71 -5.52 -20.08
N ASN A 120 -4.47 -6.50 -19.59
CA ASN A 120 -5.38 -7.28 -20.43
C ASN A 120 -6.52 -6.43 -20.98
N ALA A 121 -7.00 -5.45 -20.21
CA ALA A 121 -8.02 -4.53 -20.67
C ALA A 121 -7.51 -3.60 -21.78
N ILE A 122 -6.22 -3.22 -21.74
CA ILE A 122 -5.53 -2.50 -22.82
C ILE A 122 -5.39 -3.43 -24.04
N GLY A 123 -6.48 -3.57 -24.78
CA GLY A 123 -6.59 -4.43 -25.97
C GLY A 123 -7.89 -5.25 -26.04
N SER A 124 -8.53 -5.53 -24.90
CA SER A 124 -9.70 -6.42 -24.84
C SER A 124 -11.02 -5.73 -24.51
N GLY A 125 -10.99 -4.46 -24.05
CA GLY A 125 -12.19 -3.70 -23.70
C GLY A 125 -11.97 -2.73 -22.53
N PRO A 126 -13.00 -1.97 -22.13
CA PRO A 126 -12.87 -1.01 -21.03
C PRO A 126 -12.64 -1.72 -19.68
N LEU A 127 -11.82 -1.10 -18.83
CA LEU A 127 -11.74 -1.46 -17.41
C LEU A 127 -13.08 -1.15 -16.72
N GLU A 128 -13.49 -2.01 -15.79
CA GLU A 128 -14.71 -1.80 -15.02
C GLU A 128 -14.56 -0.66 -14.00
N GLY A 129 -15.23 0.46 -14.27
CA GLY A 129 -15.45 1.54 -13.29
C GLY A 129 -14.17 1.99 -12.59
N ASP A 130 -14.23 2.08 -11.26
CA ASP A 130 -13.19 2.64 -10.39
C ASP A 130 -12.00 1.67 -10.14
N PHE A 131 -11.86 0.59 -10.93
CA PHE A 131 -10.83 -0.43 -10.72
C PHE A 131 -9.41 0.14 -10.69
N TYR A 132 -9.13 1.06 -11.62
CA TYR A 132 -7.82 1.68 -11.71
C TYR A 132 -7.53 2.52 -10.46
N ASP A 133 -8.53 3.23 -9.95
CA ASP A 133 -8.43 4.02 -8.72
C ASP A 133 -8.23 3.12 -7.50
N GLU A 134 -8.91 1.98 -7.42
CA GLU A 134 -8.69 0.97 -6.38
C GLU A 134 -7.26 0.40 -6.41
N LEU A 135 -6.69 0.14 -7.60
CA LEU A 135 -5.30 -0.31 -7.74
C LEU A 135 -4.31 0.77 -7.27
N VAL A 136 -4.54 2.03 -7.66
CA VAL A 136 -3.72 3.16 -7.20
C VAL A 136 -3.84 3.33 -5.69
N LEU A 137 -5.04 3.16 -5.13
CA LEU A 137 -5.29 3.22 -3.69
C LEU A 137 -4.55 2.10 -2.94
N LEU A 138 -4.60 0.87 -3.45
CA LEU A 138 -3.86 -0.28 -2.91
C LEU A 138 -2.34 -0.04 -2.93
N LEU A 139 -1.81 0.53 -4.02
CA LEU A 139 -0.41 0.95 -4.09
C LEU A 139 -0.09 2.00 -3.02
N GLY A 140 -0.95 3.01 -2.87
CA GLY A 140 -0.82 4.05 -1.84
C GLY A 140 -0.80 3.49 -0.42
N VAL A 141 -1.69 2.55 -0.10
CA VAL A 141 -1.69 1.83 1.19
C VAL A 141 -0.36 1.14 1.42
N MET A 142 0.13 0.35 0.46
CA MET A 142 1.38 -0.38 0.62
C MET A 142 2.59 0.57 0.75
N ILE A 143 2.61 1.68 -0.01
CA ILE A 143 3.63 2.73 0.11
C ILE A 143 3.63 3.33 1.51
N ASN A 144 2.49 3.79 2.02
CA ASN A 144 2.38 4.36 3.36
C ASN A 144 2.93 3.40 4.44
N ILE A 145 2.59 2.11 4.34
CA ILE A 145 3.08 1.09 5.27
C ILE A 145 4.61 1.01 5.23
N VAL A 146 5.19 0.86 4.03
CA VAL A 146 6.65 0.67 3.90
C VAL A 146 7.44 1.96 4.06
N GLU A 147 6.82 3.11 3.87
CA GLU A 147 7.39 4.43 4.12
C GLU A 147 7.59 4.65 5.61
N HIS A 148 6.53 4.44 6.39
CA HIS A 148 6.52 4.74 7.81
C HIS A 148 6.98 3.59 8.71
N SER A 149 7.09 2.36 8.20
CA SER A 149 7.49 1.19 9.00
C SER A 149 8.75 0.49 8.47
N PRO A 150 9.94 0.74 9.05
CA PRO A 150 11.13 -0.04 8.76
C PRO A 150 10.96 -1.56 8.97
N PRO A 151 10.26 -2.04 10.01
CA PRO A 151 9.94 -3.46 10.14
C PRO A 151 9.12 -4.00 8.96
N ALA A 152 8.16 -3.25 8.44
CA ALA A 152 7.37 -3.65 7.26
C ALA A 152 8.26 -3.83 6.03
N ARG A 153 9.19 -2.90 5.77
CA ARG A 153 10.16 -3.01 4.67
C ARG A 153 10.96 -4.32 4.71
N ALA A 154 11.35 -4.73 5.91
CA ALA A 154 12.15 -5.94 6.11
C ALA A 154 11.32 -7.24 6.06
N SER A 155 9.99 -7.16 6.20
CA SER A 155 9.11 -8.32 6.35
C SER A 155 8.31 -8.69 5.09
N VAL A 156 8.30 -7.85 4.04
CA VAL A 156 7.87 -8.28 2.69
C VAL A 156 8.65 -9.55 2.32
N ARG A 157 8.02 -10.60 1.80
CA ARG A 157 8.69 -11.86 1.42
C ARG A 157 9.45 -11.76 0.10
N ASP A 158 10.39 -12.67 -0.11
CA ASP A 158 11.29 -12.62 -1.26
C ASP A 158 10.54 -12.86 -2.57
N GLU A 159 9.61 -13.80 -2.57
CA GLU A 159 8.77 -14.14 -3.73
C GLU A 159 7.88 -12.95 -4.12
N ALA A 160 7.28 -12.29 -3.13
CA ALA A 160 6.47 -11.10 -3.31
C ALA A 160 7.30 -9.93 -3.90
N LEU A 161 8.49 -9.71 -3.34
CA LEU A 161 9.42 -8.69 -3.83
C LEU A 161 9.89 -8.99 -5.26
N ASP A 162 10.30 -10.22 -5.55
CA ASP A 162 10.70 -10.65 -6.88
C ASP A 162 9.57 -10.44 -7.90
N GLY A 163 8.32 -10.71 -7.51
CA GLY A 163 7.12 -10.43 -8.30
C GLY A 163 6.96 -8.96 -8.64
N LEU A 164 7.07 -8.05 -7.66
CA LEU A 164 7.01 -6.60 -7.87
C LEU A 164 8.16 -6.09 -8.75
N VAL A 165 9.37 -6.61 -8.56
CA VAL A 165 10.55 -6.27 -9.36
C VAL A 165 10.36 -6.71 -10.81
N ALA A 166 9.88 -7.93 -11.03
CA ALA A 166 9.59 -8.46 -12.36
C ALA A 166 8.48 -7.65 -13.06
N LEU A 167 7.44 -7.27 -12.31
CA LEU A 167 6.33 -6.47 -12.81
C LEU A 167 6.80 -5.08 -13.28
N TRP A 168 7.56 -4.37 -12.43
CA TRP A 168 8.14 -3.08 -12.80
C TRP A 168 9.10 -3.21 -13.98
N HIS A 169 9.92 -4.27 -14.01
CA HIS A 169 10.83 -4.51 -15.14
C HIS A 169 10.08 -4.60 -16.47
N GLY A 170 9.06 -5.47 -16.53
CA GLY A 170 8.33 -5.77 -17.75
C GLY A 170 7.50 -4.61 -18.27
N ASN A 171 7.17 -3.64 -17.41
CA ASN A 171 6.30 -2.52 -17.75
C ASN A 171 7.00 -1.18 -17.95
N ARG A 172 8.30 -1.06 -17.70
CA ARG A 172 9.03 0.24 -17.77
C ARG A 172 8.90 1.00 -19.11
N GLN A 173 8.54 0.32 -20.20
CA GLN A 173 8.46 0.90 -21.54
C GLN A 173 7.02 1.25 -21.97
N THR A 174 6.01 1.03 -21.11
CA THR A 174 4.62 1.35 -21.43
C THR A 174 4.35 2.84 -21.23
N VAL A 175 3.81 3.52 -22.25
CA VAL A 175 3.62 4.99 -22.31
C VAL A 175 2.17 5.43 -21.98
N SER A 176 1.28 4.52 -21.57
CA SER A 176 -0.17 4.77 -21.37
C SER A 176 -0.56 5.10 -19.92
N GLU A 177 -1.86 5.15 -19.59
CA GLU A 177 -2.44 5.37 -18.25
C GLU A 177 -1.80 4.54 -17.14
N VAL A 178 -1.24 3.37 -17.47
CA VAL A 178 -0.38 2.53 -16.60
C VAL A 178 0.81 3.29 -16.01
N SER A 179 1.21 4.41 -16.62
CA SER A 179 2.32 5.25 -16.18
C SER A 179 2.18 5.76 -14.75
N VAL A 180 0.96 6.04 -14.29
CA VAL A 180 0.74 6.54 -12.93
C VAL A 180 0.90 5.41 -11.90
N ALA A 181 0.17 4.30 -12.07
CA ALA A 181 0.34 3.13 -11.23
C ALA A 181 1.80 2.66 -11.23
N LEU A 182 2.45 2.65 -12.40
CA LEU A 182 3.86 2.22 -12.57
C LEU A 182 4.83 3.17 -11.86
N GLY A 183 4.52 4.46 -11.84
CA GLY A 183 5.19 5.44 -11.01
C GLY A 183 5.08 5.10 -9.52
N TYR A 184 3.87 4.86 -9.01
CA TYR A 184 3.67 4.42 -7.63
C TYR A 184 4.38 3.10 -7.32
N LEU A 185 4.39 2.12 -8.25
CA LEU A 185 5.15 0.89 -8.08
C LEU A 185 6.67 1.16 -8.00
N ALA A 186 7.19 2.10 -8.78
CA ALA A 186 8.58 2.51 -8.69
C ALA A 186 8.88 3.16 -7.32
N VAL A 187 7.97 3.98 -6.78
CA VAL A 187 8.08 4.56 -5.43
C VAL A 187 8.10 3.46 -4.35
N LEU A 188 7.16 2.51 -4.43
CA LEU A 188 7.09 1.35 -3.53
C LEU A 188 8.42 0.56 -3.53
N LEU A 189 8.93 0.21 -4.71
CA LEU A 189 10.23 -0.47 -4.86
C LEU A 189 11.37 0.39 -4.32
N GLY A 190 11.28 1.72 -4.46
CA GLY A 190 12.22 2.67 -3.86
C GLY A 190 12.30 2.52 -2.35
N TYR A 191 11.16 2.56 -1.64
CA TYR A 191 11.15 2.35 -0.19
C TYR A 191 11.69 0.96 0.20
N LEU A 192 11.34 -0.10 -0.54
CA LEU A 192 11.86 -1.45 -0.26
C LEU A 192 13.39 -1.54 -0.45
N CYS A 193 13.94 -0.77 -1.39
CA CYS A 193 15.38 -0.64 -1.61
C CYS A 193 16.14 0.14 -0.52
N LEU A 194 15.46 0.68 0.49
CA LEU A 194 16.14 1.16 1.69
C LEU A 194 16.75 0.00 2.50
N THR A 195 16.21 -1.21 2.35
CA THR A 195 16.82 -2.43 2.90
C THR A 195 17.91 -2.99 1.98
N THR A 196 18.93 -3.65 2.56
CA THR A 196 19.96 -4.35 1.77
C THR A 196 19.35 -5.42 0.88
N ARG A 197 18.43 -6.20 1.46
CA ARG A 197 17.67 -7.25 0.78
C ARG A 197 16.91 -6.73 -0.44
N GLY A 198 16.22 -5.59 -0.32
CA GLY A 198 15.55 -4.93 -1.44
C GLY A 198 16.49 -4.60 -2.59
N ARG A 199 17.66 -4.02 -2.28
CA ARG A 199 18.68 -3.70 -3.29
C ARG A 199 19.24 -4.93 -3.98
N GLU A 200 19.48 -6.00 -3.21
CA GLU A 200 20.01 -7.25 -3.76
C GLU A 200 19.04 -7.89 -4.76
N ARG A 201 17.72 -7.85 -4.50
CA ARG A 201 16.74 -8.37 -5.45
C ARG A 201 16.68 -7.58 -6.76
N ILE A 202 16.76 -6.25 -6.69
CA ILE A 202 16.90 -5.42 -7.90
C ILE A 202 18.20 -5.78 -8.64
N LYS A 203 19.33 -5.83 -7.95
CA LYS A 203 20.63 -6.18 -8.58
C LYS A 203 20.60 -7.57 -9.22
N ALA A 204 19.98 -8.55 -8.58
CA ALA A 204 19.85 -9.90 -9.12
C ALA A 204 19.07 -9.93 -10.45
N ARG A 205 18.09 -9.03 -10.62
CA ARG A 205 17.30 -8.96 -11.86
C ARG A 205 17.97 -8.16 -12.98
N PHE A 206 18.74 -7.13 -12.65
CA PHE A 206 19.27 -6.15 -13.62
C PHE A 206 20.79 -6.19 -13.82
N GLY A 207 21.51 -7.00 -13.06
CA GLY A 207 22.97 -6.91 -12.98
C GLY A 207 23.46 -5.77 -12.08
N ASN A 208 24.77 -5.55 -12.05
CA ASN A 208 25.40 -4.65 -11.08
C ASN A 208 25.11 -3.16 -11.39
N GLY A 209 24.19 -2.58 -10.60
CA GLY A 209 24.00 -1.12 -10.46
C GLY A 209 22.98 -0.47 -11.39
N GLU A 210 22.76 -1.01 -12.60
CA GLU A 210 21.84 -0.42 -13.59
C GLU A 210 20.37 -0.39 -13.11
N GLY A 211 19.95 -1.43 -12.37
CA GLY A 211 18.58 -1.52 -11.86
C GLY A 211 18.21 -0.39 -10.89
N ILE A 212 19.11 -0.07 -9.96
CA ILE A 212 18.87 1.01 -8.97
C ILE A 212 18.88 2.38 -9.65
N GLN A 213 19.79 2.60 -10.60
CA GLN A 213 19.82 3.86 -11.36
C GLN A 213 18.56 4.05 -12.21
N SER A 214 18.08 2.99 -12.86
CA SER A 214 16.84 3.00 -13.63
C SER A 214 15.61 3.24 -12.73
N LEU A 215 15.60 2.68 -11.53
CA LEU A 215 14.55 2.91 -10.54
C LEU A 215 14.52 4.37 -10.09
N VAL A 216 15.68 4.92 -9.74
CA VAL A 216 15.82 6.34 -9.37
C VAL A 216 15.40 7.24 -10.53
N GLY A 217 15.74 6.91 -11.78
CA GLY A 217 15.27 7.63 -12.96
C GLY A 217 13.75 7.64 -13.05
N SER A 218 13.12 6.47 -12.93
CA SER A 218 11.66 6.32 -13.01
C SER A 218 10.93 7.13 -11.93
N ILE A 219 11.45 7.13 -10.70
CA ILE A 219 10.89 7.93 -9.60
C ILE A 219 10.99 9.43 -9.91
N ARG A 220 12.14 9.88 -10.45
CA ARG A 220 12.32 11.31 -10.79
C ARG A 220 11.42 11.76 -11.94
N ASP A 221 11.24 10.91 -12.95
CA ASP A 221 10.34 11.19 -14.06
C ASP A 221 8.89 11.29 -13.57
N PHE A 222 8.50 10.38 -12.67
CA PHE A 222 7.19 10.43 -12.01
C PHE A 222 7.01 11.69 -11.16
N VAL A 223 8.00 12.08 -10.34
CA VAL A 223 8.00 13.35 -9.59
C VAL A 223 7.86 14.54 -10.52
N ALA A 224 8.62 14.57 -11.62
CA ALA A 224 8.59 15.68 -12.57
C ALA A 224 7.21 15.83 -13.23
N MET A 225 6.55 14.71 -13.51
CA MET A 225 5.18 14.69 -14.04
C MET A 225 4.15 15.25 -13.04
N TYR A 226 4.34 15.01 -11.73
CA TYR A 226 3.43 15.44 -10.66
C TYR A 226 3.81 16.76 -9.95
N LYS A 227 5.00 17.32 -10.21
CA LYS A 227 5.47 18.61 -9.67
C LYS A 227 4.60 19.82 -10.08
N THR A 228 3.73 19.64 -11.06
CA THR A 228 2.72 20.63 -11.45
C THR A 228 1.45 20.58 -10.59
N VAL A 229 1.32 19.59 -9.69
CA VAL A 229 0.04 19.26 -9.03
C VAL A 229 0.09 19.17 -7.49
N ASP A 230 1.21 18.81 -6.82
CA ASP A 230 1.13 18.49 -5.37
C ASP A 230 2.41 18.74 -4.49
N SER A 231 2.19 18.72 -3.17
CA SER A 231 3.06 19.00 -2.01
C SER A 231 3.94 17.84 -1.52
N LYS A 232 3.67 16.57 -1.90
CA LYS A 232 4.47 15.38 -1.51
C LYS A 232 5.81 15.23 -2.25
N VAL A 233 6.15 16.19 -3.11
CA VAL A 233 7.39 16.20 -3.89
C VAL A 233 8.64 16.12 -3.02
N HIS A 234 8.64 16.75 -1.85
CA HIS A 234 9.81 16.78 -0.96
C HIS A 234 10.15 15.42 -0.34
N GLU A 235 9.16 14.62 0.02
CA GLU A 235 9.34 13.26 0.54
C GLU A 235 9.97 12.36 -0.51
N LEU A 236 9.50 12.47 -1.75
CA LEU A 236 10.00 11.65 -2.85
C LEU A 236 11.41 12.08 -3.31
N GLU A 237 11.73 13.36 -3.22
CA GLU A 237 13.11 13.85 -3.39
C GLU A 237 14.04 13.35 -2.29
N ALA A 238 13.57 13.28 -1.04
CA ALA A 238 14.33 12.71 0.07
C ALA A 238 14.62 11.21 -0.18
N LEU A 239 13.62 10.44 -0.62
CA LEU A 239 13.79 9.03 -0.98
C LEU A 239 14.84 8.84 -2.08
N VAL A 240 14.81 9.65 -3.14
CA VAL A 240 15.81 9.61 -4.23
C VAL A 240 17.23 9.87 -3.72
N ASN A 241 17.40 10.83 -2.80
CA ASN A 241 18.69 11.15 -2.23
C ASN A 241 19.21 10.02 -1.32
N GLU A 242 18.32 9.42 -0.52
CA GLU A 242 18.66 8.30 0.34
C GLU A 242 19.12 7.10 -0.49
N LEU A 243 18.37 6.74 -1.54
CA LEU A 243 18.73 5.64 -2.45
C LEU A 243 20.11 5.82 -3.09
N ARG A 244 20.45 7.03 -3.55
CA ARG A 244 21.77 7.32 -4.12
C ARG A 244 22.89 7.18 -3.10
N SER A 245 22.65 7.63 -1.87
CA SER A 245 23.63 7.49 -0.79
C SER A 245 23.92 6.02 -0.47
N HIS A 246 22.93 5.13 -0.60
CA HIS A 246 23.08 3.70 -0.38
C HIS A 246 23.75 2.98 -1.55
N ASP A 247 23.51 3.40 -2.80
CA ASP A 247 24.20 2.85 -3.97
C ASP A 247 25.70 3.20 -3.96
N ALA A 248 26.05 4.43 -3.59
CA ALA A 248 27.44 4.88 -3.49
C ALA A 248 28.25 4.17 -2.39
N ARG A 249 27.58 3.70 -1.32
CA ARG A 249 28.19 2.96 -0.20
C ARG A 249 28.30 1.45 -0.43
N GLY A 250 27.68 0.93 -1.50
CA GLY A 250 27.67 -0.49 -1.85
C GLY A 250 28.53 -0.85 -3.06
N LYS A 251 29.43 0.04 -3.49
CA LYS A 251 30.56 -0.21 -4.40
C LYS A 251 31.82 -0.40 -3.58
#